data_AF-A0A263DJH8-F1
#
_entry.id   AF-A0A263DJH8-F1
#
_cell.length_a   1.000
_cell.length_b   1.000
_cell.length_c   1.000
_cell.angle_alpha   90.00
_cell.angle_beta   90.00
_cell.angle_gamma   90.00
#
_symmetry.space_group_name_H-M   'P 1'
#
loop_
_entity.id
_entity.type
_entity.pdbx_description
1 polymer ?
#
loop_
_entity_poly.entity_id
_entity_poly.type
_entity_poly.pdbx_seq_one_letter_code
_entity_poly.pdbx_strand_id
1 'polypeptide(L)' 'MVDLDPPAPTITVYEPGAPGDGYVESRTVAGELVVQEPFAMRIDIAALVARRGGASRTEG' A
#
# COMPACT_ATOMS: atom_id res chain seq x y z
N MET A 1 -20.03 23.88 -1.83
CA MET A 1 -18.81 23.48 -1.10
C MET A 1 -18.37 22.16 -1.71
N VAL A 2 -17.11 22.06 -2.14
CA VAL A 2 -16.54 20.83 -2.71
C VAL A 2 -15.57 20.30 -1.68
N ASP A 3 -15.69 19.02 -1.36
CA ASP A 3 -14.70 18.31 -0.55
C ASP A 3 -13.46 18.05 -1.41
N LEU A 4 -12.30 18.49 -0.91
CA LEU A 4 -11.00 18.37 -1.57
C LEU A 4 -10.05 17.47 -0.78
N ASP A 5 -10.55 16.77 0.24
CA ASP A 5 -9.73 15.81 0.98
C ASP A 5 -9.25 14.74 -0.01
N PRO A 6 -7.93 14.54 -0.15
CA PRO A 6 -7.40 13.52 -1.04
C PRO A 6 -7.85 12.14 -0.55
N PRO A 7 -8.04 11.18 -1.47
CA PRO A 7 -8.48 9.84 -1.10
C PRO A 7 -7.50 9.22 -0.09
N ALA A 8 -8.05 8.46 0.86
CA ALA A 8 -7.25 7.77 1.86
C ALA A 8 -6.19 6.88 1.18
N PRO A 9 -4.96 6.81 1.71
CA PRO A 9 -3.93 5.95 1.15
C PRO A 9 -4.34 4.48 1.15
N THR A 10 -4.08 3.80 0.04
CA THR A 10 -4.33 2.37 -0.13
C THR A 10 -3.08 1.63 -0.59
N ILE A 11 -3.07 0.32 -0.39
CA ILE A 11 -2.15 -0.62 -1.02
C ILE A 11 -2.97 -1.56 -1.90
N THR A 12 -2.56 -1.71 -3.15
CA THR A 12 -3.06 -2.74 -4.07
C THR A 12 -2.10 -3.92 -4.07
N VAL A 13 -2.61 -5.11 -3.78
CA VAL A 13 -1.87 -6.36 -3.74
C VAL A 13 -2.10 -7.11 -5.04
N TYR A 14 -1.00 -7.57 -5.63
CA TYR A 14 -1.00 -8.40 -6.82
C TYR A 14 -0.49 -9.79 -6.49
N GLU A 15 -1.21 -10.82 -6.92
CA GLU A 15 -0.87 -12.22 -6.73
C GLU A 15 -0.59 -12.88 -8.09
N PRO A 16 0.23 -13.95 -8.16
CA PRO A 16 0.40 -14.69 -9.40
C PRO A 16 -0.94 -15.22 -9.93
N GLY A 17 -1.26 -14.89 -11.19
CA GLY A 17 -2.40 -15.43 -11.91
C GLY A 17 -2.16 -16.85 -12.43
N ALA A 18 -3.03 -17.34 -13.30
CA ALA A 18 -2.82 -18.65 -13.92
C ALA A 18 -1.55 -18.64 -14.79
N PRO A 19 -0.99 -19.81 -15.16
CA PRO A 19 0.17 -19.87 -16.05
C PRO A 19 -0.09 -19.12 -17.36
N GLY A 20 0.67 -18.05 -17.58
CA GLY A 20 0.52 -17.15 -18.75
C GLY A 20 -0.13 -15.79 -18.45
N ASP A 21 -0.79 -15.63 -17.30
CA ASP A 21 -1.52 -14.40 -16.95
C ASP A 21 -0.64 -13.34 -16.25
N GLY A 22 0.54 -13.73 -15.74
CA GLY A 22 1.40 -12.83 -14.99
C GLY A 22 0.85 -12.55 -13.59
N TYR A 23 0.93 -11.30 -13.13
CA TYR A 23 0.39 -10.88 -11.83
C TYR A 23 -1.00 -10.24 -12.02
N VAL A 24 -1.96 -10.64 -11.19
CA VAL A 24 -3.33 -10.13 -11.20
C VAL A 24 -3.63 -9.38 -9.92
N GLU A 25 -4.44 -8.32 -10.01
CA GLU A 25 -4.89 -7.60 -8.81
C GLU A 25 -5.77 -8.54 -7.97
N SER A 26 -5.36 -8.74 -6.72
CA SER A 26 -6.07 -9.62 -5.78
C SER A 26 -6.95 -8.82 -4.84
N ARG A 27 -6.42 -7.73 -4.25
CA ARG A 27 -7.18 -6.88 -3.33
C ARG A 27 -6.56 -5.48 -3.20
N THR A 28 -7.40 -4.53 -2.81
CA THR A 28 -6.98 -3.17 -2.42
C THR A 28 -7.40 -2.93 -0.96
N VAL A 29 -6.47 -2.45 -0.13
CA VAL A 29 -6.64 -2.35 1.33
C VAL A 29 -6.26 -0.94 1.83
N ALA A 30 -7.01 -0.43 2.81
CA ALA A 30 -6.73 0.81 3.53
C ALA A 30 -6.41 0.51 5.01
N GLY A 31 -5.61 1.38 5.65
CA GLY A 31 -5.22 1.24 7.06
C GLY A 31 -4.07 0.26 7.27
N GLU A 32 -4.32 -1.04 7.14
CA GLU A 32 -3.34 -2.10 7.41
C GLU A 32 -3.43 -3.23 6.39
N LEU A 33 -2.26 -3.70 5.92
CA LEU A 33 -2.14 -4.93 5.15
C LEU A 33 -1.52 -6.03 6.02
N VAL A 34 -2.28 -7.09 6.26
CA VAL A 34 -1.81 -8.32 6.91
C VAL A 34 -1.55 -9.37 5.84
N VAL A 35 -0.34 -9.90 5.83
CA VAL A 35 0.10 -11.00 4.97
C VAL A 35 0.51 -12.17 5.86
N GLN A 36 0.09 -13.39 5.54
CA GLN A 36 0.46 -14.57 6.34
C GLN A 36 1.55 -15.44 5.70
N GLU A 37 1.74 -15.32 4.39
CA GLU A 37 2.70 -16.10 3.62
C GLU A 37 3.65 -15.21 2.81
N PRO A 38 4.93 -15.58 2.65
CA PRO A 38 5.58 -16.79 3.16
C PRO A 38 5.81 -16.79 4.69
N PHE A 39 5.55 -15.67 5.36
CA PHE A 39 5.52 -15.56 6.81
C PHE A 39 4.60 -14.40 7.23
N ALA A 40 4.17 -14.42 8.49
CA ALA A 40 3.31 -13.38 9.05
C ALA A 40 4.01 -12.01 9.01
N MET A 41 3.39 -11.07 8.31
CA MET A 41 3.84 -9.69 8.16
C MET A 41 2.66 -8.74 8.24
N ARG A 42 2.88 -7.59 8.88
CA ARG A 42 1.90 -6.53 9.05
C ARG A 42 2.48 -5.21 8.57
N ILE A 43 1.79 -4.56 7.64
CA ILE A 43 2.19 -3.27 7.08
C ILE A 43 1.13 -2.24 7.49
N ASP A 44 1.54 -1.31 8.35
CA ASP A 44 0.75 -0.13 8.69
C ASP A 44 0.93 0.92 7.57
N ILE A 45 -0.16 1.23 6.87
CA ILE A 45 -0.15 2.13 5.71
C ILE A 45 0.06 3.58 6.15
N ALA A 46 -0.51 3.98 7.29
CA ALA A 46 -0.33 5.34 7.80
C ALA A 46 1.13 5.58 8.19
N ALA A 47 1.76 4.62 8.87
CA ALA A 47 3.18 4.69 9.22
C ALA A 47 4.09 4.70 7.98
N LEU A 48 3.74 3.92 6.94
CA LEU A 48 4.47 3.89 5.67
C LEU A 48 4.43 5.24 4.96
N VAL A 49 3.25 5.88 4.89
CA VAL A 49 3.07 7.21 4.28
C VAL A 49 3.77 8.29 5.10
N ALA A 50 3.65 8.25 6.43
CA ALA A 50 4.33 9.19 7.32
C ALA A 50 5.86 9.15 7.13
N ARG A 51 6.43 7.95 6.96
CA ARG A 51 7.86 7.77 6.64
C ARG A 51 8.24 8.34 5.27
N ARG A 52 7.37 8.22 4.27
CA ARG A 52 7.60 8.80 2.93
C ARG A 52 7.70 10.33 2.99
N GLY A 53 6.92 10.98 3.85
CA GLY A 53 7.01 12.42 4.12
C GLY A 53 8.31 12.89 4.78
N GLY A 54 9.07 11.98 5.40
CA GLY A 54 10.38 12.29 6.01
C GLY A 54 11.58 12.26 5.05
N ALA A 55 11.41 11.72 3.83
CA ALA A 55 12.49 11.63 2.83
C ALA A 55 12.59 12.87 1.92
N SER A 56 11.80 13.92 2.19
CA SER A 56 11.82 15.17 1.44
C SER A 56 12.04 16.38 2.35
N ARG A 57 13.21 16.46 3.02
CA ARG A 57 13.88 17.73 3.34
C ARG A 57 15.30 17.54 3.87
N THR A 58 16.25 17.27 2.98
CA THR A 58 17.66 17.62 3.20
C THR A 58 18.27 18.05 1.87
N GLU A 59 17.78 19.16 1.34
CA GLU A 59 18.61 20.04 0.54
C GLU A 59 19.05 21.14 1.50
N GLY A 60 20.31 21.05 1.92
CA GLY A 60 21.06 22.11 2.59
C GLY A 60 22.10 22.66 1.65
#